data_AF-A0A6J4K703-F1
#
_entry.id   AF-A0A6J4K703-F1
#
_cell.length_a   1.000
_cell.length_b   1.000
_cell.length_c   1.000
_cell.angle_alpha   90.00
_cell.angle_beta   90.00
_cell.angle_gamma   90.00
#
_symmetry.space_group_name_H-M   'P 1'
#
loop_
_entity.id
_entity.type
_entity.pdbx_description
1 polymer ?
#
loop_
_entity_poly.entity_id
_entity_poly.type
_entity_poly.pdbx_seq_one_letter_code
_entity_poly.pdbx_strand_id
1 'polypeptide(L)'
;MARINPDTLNLEERVVRTNKVQKTHKGGRTMSWSTLVVVGDGNGHVGAGIGKARAIPDAIRKGVEDAKKNLITVPMVDGTLPHEILANHGASQVMLRPAAPGTGVVAGGAVRALLEVAGVKDVLAKSLGASNPVNNAWATINALKSLKTIEDIARLRGKTVEEIRRGARFDGAGAGAAAAAVDAAPALATPPTTTTATEQGVTGDAAA
;
A
#
# COMPACT_ATOMS: atom_id res chain seq x y z
N MET A 1 19.24 2.54 -6.39
CA MET A 1 18.13 2.69 -5.43
C MET A 1 18.71 2.87 -4.05
N ALA A 2 18.25 3.86 -3.29
CA ALA A 2 18.64 4.02 -1.91
C ALA A 2 18.28 2.75 -1.12
N ARG A 3 19.20 2.23 -0.33
CA ARG A 3 18.91 1.12 0.59
C ARG A 3 18.07 1.69 1.73
N ILE A 4 16.84 1.22 1.85
CA ILE A 4 15.93 1.56 2.94
C ILE A 4 16.45 0.87 4.20
N ASN A 5 16.60 1.61 5.30
CA ASN A 5 17.00 1.02 6.57
C ASN A 5 15.79 0.34 7.22
N PRO A 6 15.84 -0.99 7.46
CA PRO A 6 14.70 -1.72 8.01
C PRO A 6 14.47 -1.45 9.51
N ASP A 7 15.48 -0.99 10.25
CA ASP A 7 15.41 -0.84 11.71
C ASP A 7 14.69 0.43 12.17
N THR A 8 14.54 1.41 11.27
CA THR A 8 13.83 2.67 11.56
C THR A 8 12.33 2.56 11.31
N LEU A 9 11.88 1.48 10.68
CA LEU A 9 10.49 1.31 10.22
C LEU A 9 9.76 0.31 11.11
N ASN A 10 8.49 0.56 11.40
CA ASN A 10 7.64 -0.41 12.05
C ASN A 10 7.12 -1.41 11.00
N LEU A 11 7.73 -2.60 10.97
CA LEU A 11 7.46 -3.59 9.95
C LEU A 11 6.46 -4.64 10.45
N GLU A 12 5.30 -4.71 9.79
CA GLU A 12 4.36 -5.81 9.92
C GLU A 12 4.82 -7.00 9.05
N GLU A 13 4.71 -8.20 9.60
CA GLU A 13 5.13 -9.44 8.94
C GLU A 13 3.91 -10.32 8.68
N ARG A 14 3.75 -10.81 7.45
CA ARG A 14 2.66 -11.69 7.06
C ARG A 14 3.16 -12.95 6.37
N VAL A 15 2.74 -14.10 6.90
CA VAL A 15 3.01 -15.39 6.29
C VAL A 15 1.97 -15.68 5.22
N VAL A 16 2.41 -15.85 3.98
CA VAL A 16 1.51 -16.10 2.84
C VAL A 16 1.31 -17.59 2.63
N ARG A 17 2.41 -18.35 2.60
CA ARG A 17 2.39 -19.78 2.31
C ARG A 17 3.55 -20.49 2.96
N THR A 18 3.25 -21.64 3.56
CA THR A 18 4.24 -22.58 4.11
C THR A 18 4.17 -23.89 3.34
N ASN A 19 5.30 -24.33 2.81
CA ASN A 19 5.46 -25.57 2.06
C ASN A 19 6.35 -26.55 2.83
N LYS A 20 5.92 -27.81 2.93
CA LYS A 20 6.75 -28.91 3.42
C LYS A 20 7.47 -29.56 2.25
N VAL A 21 8.80 -29.42 2.21
CA VAL A 21 9.66 -30.02 1.18
C VAL A 21 10.44 -31.19 1.77
N GLN A 22 10.69 -32.23 0.98
CA GLN A 22 11.28 -33.47 1.48
C GLN A 22 12.37 -33.97 0.54
N LYS A 23 13.54 -34.30 1.08
CA LYS A 23 14.65 -34.95 0.36
C LYS A 23 14.75 -36.42 0.79
N THR A 24 14.65 -37.33 -0.17
CA THR A 24 14.81 -38.76 0.05
C THR A 24 16.30 -39.13 0.12
N HIS A 25 16.67 -40.02 1.03
CA HIS A 25 18.00 -40.63 1.17
C HIS A 25 17.83 -42.12 1.54
N LYS A 26 18.94 -42.88 1.58
CA LYS A 26 18.92 -44.35 1.76
C LYS A 26 18.19 -44.81 3.04
N GLY A 27 18.20 -43.98 4.10
CA GLY A 27 17.58 -44.28 5.40
C GLY A 27 16.23 -43.59 5.66
N GLY A 28 15.65 -42.88 4.70
CA GLY A 28 14.36 -42.22 4.87
C GLY A 28 14.20 -40.90 4.13
N ARG A 29 13.42 -39.98 4.70
CA ARG A 29 13.13 -38.65 4.12
C ARG A 29 13.44 -37.55 5.12
N THR A 30 14.37 -36.67 4.77
CA THR A 30 14.65 -35.46 5.56
C THR A 30 13.66 -34.38 5.13
N MET A 31 12.93 -33.84 6.10
CA MET A 31 11.91 -32.82 5.86
C MET A 31 12.47 -31.42 6.15
N SER A 32 11.99 -30.43 5.42
CA SER A 32 12.27 -29.02 5.67
C SER A 32 11.03 -28.19 5.30
N TRP A 33 10.91 -27.01 5.87
CA TRP A 33 9.83 -26.08 5.60
C TRP A 33 10.38 -24.90 4.81
N SER A 34 9.65 -24.51 3.77
CA SER A 34 9.89 -23.32 2.97
C SER A 34 8.70 -22.39 3.15
N THR A 35 8.95 -21.16 3.58
CA THR A 35 7.90 -20.19 3.87
C THR A 35 8.10 -18.95 3.02
N LEU A 36 7.04 -18.49 2.37
CA LEU A 36 6.95 -17.19 1.73
C LEU A 36 6.41 -16.19 2.75
N VAL A 37 7.22 -15.18 3.05
CA VAL A 37 6.89 -14.12 4.00
C VAL A 37 6.90 -12.79 3.27
N VAL A 38 5.96 -11.93 3.66
CA VAL A 38 5.85 -10.55 3.19
C VAL A 38 6.02 -9.64 4.38
N VAL A 39 6.72 -8.52 4.18
CA VAL A 39 7.04 -7.54 5.21
C VAL A 39 6.77 -6.14 4.68
N GLY A 40 6.29 -5.22 5.51
CA GLY A 40 6.08 -3.83 5.14
C GLY A 40 5.48 -3.00 6.25
N ASP A 41 5.38 -1.69 6.03
CA ASP A 41 5.12 -0.69 7.06
C ASP A 41 3.74 -0.02 6.94
N GLY A 42 2.92 -0.43 5.98
CA GLY A 42 1.65 0.22 5.66
C GLY A 42 1.77 1.64 5.09
N ASN A 43 2.99 2.13 4.86
CA ASN A 43 3.28 3.49 4.38
C ASN A 43 4.04 3.46 3.04
N GLY A 44 3.79 2.44 2.23
CA GLY A 44 4.39 2.30 0.90
C GLY A 44 5.76 1.62 0.88
N HIS A 45 6.22 0.98 1.95
CA HIS A 45 7.38 0.09 1.90
C HIS A 45 6.94 -1.37 2.00
N VAL A 46 7.38 -2.19 1.05
CA VAL A 46 7.05 -3.61 1.03
C VAL A 46 8.22 -4.45 0.55
N GLY A 47 8.35 -5.66 1.08
CA GLY A 47 9.30 -6.66 0.67
C GLY A 47 8.69 -8.05 0.74
N ALA A 48 9.18 -8.96 -0.10
CA ALA A 48 8.90 -10.38 0.03
C ALA A 48 10.22 -11.13 0.20
N GLY A 49 10.17 -12.25 0.89
CA GLY A 49 11.32 -13.09 1.15
C GLY A 49 10.93 -14.56 1.27
N ILE A 50 11.89 -15.43 0.99
CA ILE A 50 11.70 -16.88 1.12
C ILE A 50 12.68 -17.40 2.16
N GLY A 51 12.12 -17.99 3.21
CA GLY A 51 12.92 -18.67 4.23
C GLY A 51 12.81 -20.18 4.10
N LYS A 52 13.92 -20.89 4.36
CA LYS A 52 13.93 -22.35 4.44
C LYS A 52 14.70 -22.83 5.66
N ALA A 53 14.07 -23.69 6.45
CA ALA A 53 14.68 -24.28 7.64
C ALA A 53 14.09 -25.66 7.97
N ARG A 54 14.65 -26.32 8.98
CA ARG A 54 14.14 -27.59 9.51
C ARG A 54 12.99 -27.42 10.50
N ALA A 55 12.76 -26.21 11.01
CA ALA A 55 11.61 -25.89 11.84
C ALA A 55 10.83 -24.74 11.19
N ILE A 56 9.52 -24.72 11.38
CA ILE A 56 8.64 -23.65 10.85
C ILE A 56 9.02 -22.26 11.38
N PRO A 57 9.19 -22.03 12.69
CA PRO A 57 9.51 -20.68 13.19
C PRO A 57 10.86 -20.16 12.66
N ASP A 58 11.86 -21.03 12.53
CA ASP A 58 13.15 -20.64 11.95
C ASP A 58 13.05 -20.33 10.45
N ALA A 59 12.15 -21.01 9.73
CA ALA A 59 11.90 -20.69 8.33
C ALA A 59 11.23 -19.31 8.19
N ILE A 60 10.31 -18.96 9.10
CA ILE A 60 9.69 -17.63 9.11
C ILE A 60 10.74 -16.55 9.40
N ARG A 61 11.55 -16.70 10.45
CA ARG A 61 12.62 -15.74 10.80
C ARG A 61 13.57 -15.48 9.64
N LYS A 62 14.03 -16.53 8.96
CA LYS A 62 14.88 -16.40 7.76
C LYS A 62 14.17 -15.71 6.60
N GLY A 63 12.87 -15.97 6.43
CA GLY A 63 12.07 -15.30 5.41
C GLY A 63 11.90 -13.81 5.68
N VAL A 64 11.74 -13.42 6.94
CA VAL A 64 11.66 -12.03 7.40
C VAL A 64 12.98 -11.30 7.13
N GLU A 65 14.12 -11.91 7.51
CA GLU A 65 15.44 -11.33 7.27
C GLU A 65 15.72 -11.13 5.77
N ASP A 66 15.28 -12.08 4.93
CA ASP A 66 15.39 -11.97 3.47
C ASP A 66 14.47 -10.88 2.90
N ALA A 67 13.24 -10.77 3.40
CA ALA A 67 12.29 -9.74 2.99
C ALA A 67 12.77 -8.33 3.35
N LYS A 68 13.35 -8.14 4.55
CA LYS A 68 13.92 -6.86 5.01
C LYS A 68 15.06 -6.35 4.11
N LYS A 69 15.83 -7.26 3.50
CA LYS A 69 16.89 -6.90 2.54
C LYS A 69 16.34 -6.43 1.19
N ASN A 70 15.13 -6.87 0.83
CA ASN A 70 14.51 -6.67 -0.47
C ASN A 70 13.32 -5.70 -0.41
N LEU A 71 13.42 -4.64 0.40
CA LEU A 71 12.39 -3.61 0.48
C LEU A 71 12.34 -2.76 -0.79
N ILE A 72 11.12 -2.47 -1.23
CA ILE A 72 10.79 -1.59 -2.34
C ILE A 72 9.88 -0.46 -1.85
N THR A 73 10.03 0.72 -2.45
CA THR A 73 9.09 1.83 -2.27
C THR A 73 7.99 1.73 -3.32
N VAL A 74 6.75 1.78 -2.88
CA VAL A 74 5.55 1.73 -3.72
C VAL A 74 5.05 3.16 -3.93
N PRO A 75 5.00 3.64 -5.18
CA PRO A 75 4.37 4.93 -5.47
C PRO A 75 2.85 4.80 -5.32
N MET A 76 2.27 5.57 -4.40
CA MET A 76 0.83 5.61 -4.14
C MET A 76 0.32 7.04 -4.31
N VAL A 77 -0.93 7.18 -4.75
CA VAL A 77 -1.65 8.45 -4.84
C VAL A 77 -2.97 8.27 -4.09
N ASP A 78 -3.19 9.06 -3.04
CA ASP A 78 -4.42 9.05 -2.24
C ASP A 78 -4.88 7.66 -1.76
N GLY A 79 -3.93 6.75 -1.52
CA GLY A 79 -4.21 5.38 -1.06
C GLY A 79 -4.50 4.36 -2.17
N THR A 80 -4.38 4.74 -3.45
CA THR A 80 -4.47 3.84 -4.62
C THR A 80 -3.21 3.91 -5.50
N LEU A 81 -3.19 3.11 -6.58
CA LEU A 81 -2.10 3.06 -7.56
C LEU A 81 -2.23 4.20 -8.60
N PRO A 82 -1.12 4.72 -9.17
CA PRO A 82 -1.18 5.81 -10.14
C PRO A 82 -1.83 5.44 -11.48
N HIS A 83 -1.61 4.21 -11.98
CA HIS A 83 -2.11 3.74 -13.26
C HIS A 83 -2.25 2.21 -13.27
N GLU A 84 -2.97 1.69 -14.26
CA GLU A 84 -3.10 0.25 -14.48
C GLU A 84 -1.79 -0.33 -15.03
N ILE A 85 -1.36 -1.47 -14.48
CA ILE A 85 -0.17 -2.17 -14.95
C ILE A 85 -0.40 -3.68 -15.03
N LEU A 86 0.19 -4.26 -16.05
CA LEU A 86 0.29 -5.70 -16.22
C LEU A 86 1.75 -6.09 -16.12
N ALA A 87 2.07 -7.00 -15.20
CA ALA A 87 3.42 -7.50 -15.01
C ALA A 87 3.44 -9.02 -14.94
N ASN A 88 4.58 -9.58 -15.32
CA ASN A 88 4.82 -11.01 -15.33
C ASN A 88 6.10 -11.38 -14.55
N HIS A 89 6.09 -12.61 -14.03
CA HIS A 89 7.27 -13.26 -13.50
C HIS A 89 7.17 -14.77 -13.75
N GLY A 90 8.01 -15.29 -14.64
CA GLY A 90 7.86 -16.64 -15.17
C GLY A 90 6.50 -16.81 -15.87
N ALA A 91 5.74 -17.85 -15.48
CA ALA A 91 4.41 -18.14 -16.01
C ALA A 91 3.25 -17.40 -15.28
N SER A 92 3.56 -16.61 -14.25
CA SER A 92 2.57 -15.84 -13.51
C SER A 92 2.43 -14.45 -14.11
N GLN A 93 1.19 -14.02 -14.31
CA GLN A 93 0.84 -12.69 -14.82
C GLN A 93 -0.18 -12.06 -13.87
N VAL A 94 0.12 -10.85 -13.40
CA VAL A 94 -0.71 -10.09 -12.46
C VAL A 94 -1.04 -8.74 -13.10
N MET A 95 -2.33 -8.44 -13.14
CA MET A 95 -2.86 -7.14 -13.52
C MET A 95 -3.27 -6.41 -12.24
N LEU A 96 -2.80 -5.17 -12.10
CA LEU A 96 -3.18 -4.25 -11.03
C LEU A 96 -3.86 -3.03 -11.66
N ARG A 97 -5.07 -2.73 -11.22
CA ARG A 97 -5.85 -1.60 -11.69
C ARG A 97 -6.27 -0.73 -10.51
N PRO A 98 -6.11 0.61 -10.61
CA PRO A 98 -6.60 1.51 -9.58
C PRO A 98 -8.11 1.44 -9.45
N ALA A 99 -8.60 1.68 -8.24
CA ALA A 99 -10.02 1.59 -7.90
C ALA A 99 -10.53 2.91 -7.34
N ALA A 100 -11.86 3.08 -7.33
CA ALA A 100 -12.48 4.21 -6.66
C ALA A 100 -12.30 4.10 -5.13
N PRO A 101 -12.26 5.23 -4.40
CA PRO A 101 -12.13 5.21 -2.95
C PRO A 101 -13.27 4.42 -2.32
N GLY A 102 -12.94 3.54 -1.36
CA GLY A 102 -13.90 2.69 -0.65
C GLY A 102 -14.21 1.35 -1.32
N THR A 103 -13.47 0.97 -2.37
CA THR A 103 -13.56 -0.36 -3.00
C THR A 103 -12.88 -1.45 -2.17
N GLY A 104 -11.83 -1.09 -1.42
CA GLY A 104 -10.98 -2.02 -0.71
C GLY A 104 -10.00 -2.78 -1.62
N VAL A 105 -9.26 -3.71 -1.02
CA VAL A 105 -8.28 -4.55 -1.72
C VAL A 105 -8.95 -5.82 -2.25
N VAL A 106 -9.28 -5.83 -3.54
CA VAL A 106 -9.82 -7.02 -4.22
C VAL A 106 -8.69 -7.72 -4.97
N ALA A 107 -8.07 -8.70 -4.30
CA ALA A 107 -6.91 -9.40 -4.83
C ALA A 107 -6.86 -10.88 -4.41
N GLY A 108 -6.14 -11.70 -5.17
CA GLY A 108 -5.83 -13.09 -4.79
C GLY A 108 -4.86 -13.16 -3.61
N GLY A 109 -4.87 -14.23 -2.82
CA GLY A 109 -4.24 -14.27 -1.48
C GLY A 109 -2.79 -13.76 -1.36
N ALA A 110 -1.89 -14.15 -2.27
CA ALA A 110 -0.50 -13.68 -2.24
C ALA A 110 -0.35 -12.19 -2.60
N VAL A 111 -1.11 -11.75 -3.59
CA VAL A 111 -1.12 -10.35 -4.06
C VAL A 111 -1.79 -9.46 -3.00
N ARG A 112 -2.86 -9.96 -2.38
CA ARG A 112 -3.58 -9.30 -1.29
C ARG A 112 -2.69 -9.04 -0.10
N ALA A 113 -1.95 -10.05 0.37
CA ALA A 113 -1.03 -9.88 1.50
C ALA A 113 0.04 -8.81 1.22
N LEU A 114 0.54 -8.72 -0.02
CA LEU A 114 1.48 -7.67 -0.43
C LEU A 114 0.86 -6.27 -0.43
N LEU A 115 -0.34 -6.13 -1.00
CA LEU A 115 -1.01 -4.83 -1.13
C LEU A 115 -1.47 -4.29 0.23
N GLU A 116 -1.98 -5.15 1.11
CA GLU A 116 -2.39 -4.76 2.47
C GLU A 116 -1.18 -4.31 3.30
N VAL A 117 -0.08 -5.07 3.28
CA VAL A 117 1.16 -4.74 4.01
C VAL A 117 1.87 -3.51 3.42
N ALA A 118 1.70 -3.25 2.12
CA ALA A 118 2.17 -2.01 1.49
C ALA A 118 1.36 -0.77 1.89
N GLY A 119 0.15 -0.93 2.44
CA GLY A 119 -0.74 0.18 2.79
C GLY A 119 -1.66 0.64 1.67
N VAL A 120 -1.83 -0.15 0.60
CA VAL A 120 -2.76 0.16 -0.47
C VAL A 120 -4.19 -0.12 0.03
N LYS A 121 -5.06 0.89 -0.04
CA LYS A 121 -6.44 0.79 0.45
C LYS A 121 -7.37 0.27 -0.64
N ASP A 122 -7.28 0.85 -1.83
CA ASP A 122 -8.23 0.63 -2.92
C ASP A 122 -7.52 0.16 -4.18
N VAL A 123 -7.75 -1.10 -4.57
CA VAL A 123 -7.11 -1.69 -5.76
C VAL A 123 -7.85 -2.93 -6.23
N LEU A 124 -7.97 -3.07 -7.55
CA LEU A 124 -8.46 -4.28 -8.21
C LEU A 124 -7.27 -5.04 -8.77
N ALA A 125 -7.10 -6.29 -8.37
CA ALA A 125 -6.01 -7.13 -8.85
C ALA A 125 -6.53 -8.48 -9.35
N LYS A 126 -6.07 -8.89 -10.54
CA LYS A 126 -6.36 -10.20 -11.10
C LYS A 126 -5.08 -10.92 -11.51
N SER A 127 -4.95 -12.16 -11.05
CA SER A 127 -3.99 -13.10 -11.61
C SER A 127 -4.58 -13.71 -12.88
N LEU A 128 -3.91 -13.49 -14.02
CA LEU A 128 -4.32 -13.95 -15.35
C LEU A 128 -3.50 -15.17 -15.82
N GLY A 129 -2.42 -15.51 -15.13
CA GLY A 129 -1.57 -16.67 -15.43
C GLY A 129 -1.61 -17.76 -14.37
N ALA A 130 -0.46 -18.40 -14.13
CA ALA A 130 -0.32 -19.46 -13.14
C ALA A 130 -0.66 -19.01 -11.71
N SER A 131 -1.25 -19.91 -10.92
CA SER A 131 -1.72 -19.64 -9.55
C SER A 131 -0.64 -19.83 -8.47
N ASN A 132 0.64 -19.92 -8.82
CA ASN A 132 1.72 -20.14 -7.87
C ASN A 132 1.95 -18.88 -7.00
N PRO A 133 1.74 -18.93 -5.67
CA PRO A 133 1.91 -17.79 -4.76
C PRO A 133 3.29 -17.15 -4.79
N VAL A 134 4.37 -17.95 -4.96
CA VAL A 134 5.74 -17.42 -5.01
C VAL A 134 5.94 -16.55 -6.25
N ASN A 135 5.54 -17.06 -7.42
CA ASN A 135 5.67 -16.31 -8.67
C ASN A 135 4.72 -15.12 -8.71
N ASN A 136 3.51 -15.26 -8.15
CA ASN A 136 2.55 -14.16 -8.05
C ASN A 136 3.09 -13.03 -7.15
N ALA A 137 3.77 -13.36 -6.05
CA ALA A 137 4.41 -12.36 -5.19
C ALA A 137 5.51 -11.60 -5.95
N TRP A 138 6.38 -12.31 -6.68
CA TRP A 138 7.43 -11.67 -7.49
C TRP A 138 6.88 -10.88 -8.68
N ALA A 139 5.84 -11.37 -9.36
CA ALA A 139 5.16 -10.63 -10.41
C ALA A 139 4.55 -9.33 -9.87
N THR A 140 3.98 -9.37 -8.66
CA THR A 140 3.43 -8.18 -7.99
C THR A 140 4.54 -7.19 -7.64
N ILE A 141 5.66 -7.64 -7.09
CA ILE A 141 6.82 -6.77 -6.81
C ILE A 141 7.35 -6.12 -8.09
N ASN A 142 7.42 -6.86 -9.20
CA ASN A 142 7.81 -6.31 -10.51
C ASN A 142 6.80 -5.28 -11.02
N ALA A 143 5.50 -5.51 -10.81
CA ALA A 143 4.45 -4.55 -11.12
C ALA A 143 4.66 -3.25 -10.35
N LEU A 144 4.83 -3.33 -9.02
CA LEU A 144 4.99 -2.17 -8.15
C LEU A 144 6.26 -1.38 -8.48
N LYS A 145 7.37 -2.05 -8.81
CA LYS A 145 8.62 -1.40 -9.27
C LYS A 145 8.47 -0.65 -10.59
N SER A 146 7.54 -1.08 -11.45
CA SER A 146 7.34 -0.52 -12.77
C SER A 146 6.39 0.68 -12.76
N LEU A 147 5.67 0.89 -11.66
CA LEU A 147 4.84 2.06 -11.46
C LEU A 147 5.69 3.33 -11.43
N LYS A 148 5.11 4.41 -11.93
CA LYS A 148 5.72 5.74 -12.01
C LYS A 148 4.66 6.75 -11.65
N THR A 149 5.03 7.73 -10.83
CA THR A 149 4.14 8.86 -10.55
C THR A 149 4.21 9.89 -11.67
N ILE A 150 3.28 10.83 -11.67
CA ILE A 150 3.23 11.91 -12.66
C ILE A 150 4.49 12.78 -12.52
N GLU A 151 4.95 13.00 -11.29
CA GLU A 151 6.16 13.79 -10.98
C GLU A 151 7.42 13.13 -11.57
N ASP A 152 7.53 11.81 -11.45
CA ASP A 152 8.65 11.06 -12.03
C ASP A 152 8.64 11.12 -13.56
N ILE A 153 7.47 11.03 -14.18
CA ILE A 153 7.32 11.15 -15.64
C ILE A 153 7.64 12.59 -16.09
N ALA A 154 7.22 13.61 -15.34
CA ALA A 154 7.52 15.01 -15.61
C ALA A 154 9.03 15.28 -15.59
N ARG A 155 9.72 14.76 -14.56
CA ARG A 155 11.18 14.85 -14.44
C ARG A 155 11.89 14.17 -15.62
N LEU A 156 11.45 12.98 -16.01
CA LEU A 156 12.06 12.25 -17.14
C LEU A 156 11.85 12.95 -18.49
N ARG A 157 10.71 13.64 -18.67
CA ARG A 157 10.36 14.32 -19.92
C ARG A 157 10.79 15.79 -19.97
N GLY A 158 11.30 16.34 -18.86
CA GLY A 158 11.68 17.76 -18.75
C GLY A 158 10.52 18.74 -18.91
N LYS A 159 9.30 18.31 -18.57
CA LYS A 159 8.06 19.10 -18.71
C LYS A 159 7.46 19.41 -17.34
N THR A 160 6.61 20.43 -17.26
CA THR A 160 5.91 20.73 -16.00
C THR A 160 4.78 19.72 -15.74
N VAL A 161 4.41 19.54 -14.47
CA VAL A 161 3.34 18.61 -14.06
C VAL A 161 2.00 18.98 -14.72
N GLU A 162 1.75 20.28 -14.87
CA GLU A 162 0.51 20.80 -15.48
C GLU A 162 0.40 20.47 -16.97
N GLU A 163 1.52 20.52 -17.71
CA GLU A 163 1.55 20.16 -19.13
C GLU A 163 1.24 18.69 -19.37
N ILE A 164 1.69 17.81 -18.46
CA ILE A 164 1.39 16.38 -18.53
C ILE A 164 -0.07 16.10 -18.18
N ARG A 165 -0.62 16.77 -17.16
CA ARG A 165 -2.05 16.66 -16.82
C ARG A 165 -2.95 17.17 -17.95
N ARG A 166 -2.54 18.23 -18.64
CA ARG A 166 -3.26 18.78 -19.80
C ARG A 166 -3.21 17.84 -21.01
N GLY A 167 -2.08 17.15 -21.22
CA GLY A 167 -1.91 16.20 -22.32
C GLY A 167 -2.74 14.91 -22.24
N ALA A 168 -3.28 14.55 -21.07
CA ALA A 168 -4.16 13.39 -20.93
C ALA A 168 -5.62 13.69 -21.32
N ARG A 169 -5.97 14.95 -21.63
CA ARG A 169 -7.31 15.44 -21.97
C ARG A 169 -7.43 15.89 -23.43
N PHE A 170 -6.90 15.11 -24.38
CA PHE A 170 -7.11 15.41 -25.79
C PHE A 170 -8.30 14.62 -26.35
N ASP A 171 -9.50 15.15 -26.05
CA ASP A 171 -10.58 15.31 -27.03
C ASP A 171 -11.13 16.73 -26.83
N GLY A 172 -11.17 17.51 -27.91
CA GLY A 172 -11.36 18.95 -27.88
C GLY A 172 -12.77 19.40 -27.46
N ALA A 173 -12.82 20.22 -26.42
CA ALA A 173 -13.78 21.31 -26.31
C ALA A 173 -13.13 22.42 -25.47
N GLY A 174 -12.98 23.60 -26.08
CA GLY A 174 -12.63 24.80 -25.35
C GLY A 174 -13.73 25.14 -24.35
N ALA A 175 -13.36 25.27 -23.09
CA ALA A 175 -14.05 26.12 -22.12
C ALA A 175 -13.02 26.54 -21.08
N GLY A 176 -12.55 27.77 -21.18
CA GLY A 176 -11.96 28.43 -20.03
C GLY A 176 -13.05 28.63 -18.98
N ALA A 177 -12.73 28.32 -17.73
CA ALA A 177 -13.31 28.99 -16.58
C ALA A 177 -12.35 28.83 -15.38
N ALA A 178 -12.23 29.93 -14.66
CA ALA A 178 -11.30 30.21 -13.57
C ALA A 178 -11.33 29.20 -12.40
N ALA A 179 -10.19 29.13 -11.70
CA ALA A 179 -10.16 29.41 -10.26
C ALA A 179 -8.72 29.78 -9.86
N ALA A 180 -8.48 31.09 -9.78
CA ALA A 180 -7.38 31.66 -9.03
C ALA A 180 -7.80 31.84 -7.56
N ALA A 181 -6.82 31.67 -6.66
CA ALA A 181 -6.73 32.22 -5.30
C ALA A 181 -7.79 31.84 -4.24
N VAL A 182 -7.34 31.21 -3.15
CA VAL A 182 -7.72 31.61 -1.78
C VAL A 182 -6.55 31.34 -0.81
N ASP A 183 -5.57 32.24 -0.84
CA ASP A 183 -4.97 32.72 0.40
C ASP A 183 -5.81 33.95 0.79
N ALA A 184 -6.66 33.78 1.78
CA ALA A 184 -7.33 34.88 2.48
C ALA A 184 -7.88 34.32 3.79
N ALA A 185 -7.16 34.56 4.87
CA ALA A 185 -7.74 34.62 6.19
C ALA A 185 -8.89 35.65 6.23
N PRO A 186 -9.97 35.37 6.98
CA PRO A 186 -10.63 36.43 7.70
C PRO A 186 -10.56 36.17 9.21
N ALA A 187 -10.06 37.20 9.88
CA ALA A 187 -10.14 37.39 11.31
C ALA A 187 -11.59 37.64 11.76
N LEU A 188 -11.81 37.42 13.07
CA LEU A 188 -12.93 37.84 13.92
C LEU A 188 -14.31 37.21 13.69
N ALA A 189 -14.67 36.31 14.61
CA ALA A 189 -15.98 36.30 15.26
C ALA A 189 -15.86 35.71 16.67
N THR A 190 -15.55 36.56 17.64
CA THR A 190 -15.87 36.34 19.06
C THR A 190 -17.39 36.26 19.22
N PRO A 191 -17.96 35.32 20.00
CA PRO A 191 -19.36 35.43 20.40
C PRO A 191 -19.51 36.57 21.43
N PRO A 192 -20.52 37.45 21.31
CA PRO A 192 -20.75 38.50 22.29
C PRO A 192 -21.32 37.92 23.60
N THR A 193 -20.67 38.29 24.69
CA THR A 193 -21.25 38.37 26.03
C THR A 193 -22.36 39.43 26.05
N THR A 194 -23.56 39.04 26.49
CA THR A 194 -24.54 39.98 27.03
C THR A 194 -24.91 39.51 28.45
N THR A 195 -24.27 40.13 29.43
CA THR A 195 -24.75 40.35 30.81
C THR A 195 -25.99 41.28 30.69
N THR A 196 -27.07 41.28 31.48
CA THR A 196 -27.25 41.12 32.94
C THR A 196 -28.76 41.21 33.25
N ALA A 197 -29.12 40.82 34.47
CA ALA A 197 -30.25 41.25 35.31
C ALA A 197 -31.43 40.26 35.39
N THR A 198 -32.04 39.97 36.54
CA THR A 198 -31.83 40.27 37.97
C THR A 198 -32.94 39.51 38.72
N GLU A 199 -32.57 38.88 39.85
CA GLU A 199 -33.35 38.55 41.06
C GLU A 199 -34.61 37.64 41.08
N GLN A 200 -34.74 37.04 42.28
CA GLN A 200 -35.89 36.34 42.91
C GLN A 200 -35.97 34.84 42.54
N GLY A 201 -35.53 33.88 43.36
CA GLY A 201 -35.66 33.73 44.80
C GLY A 201 -36.88 32.85 45.10
N VAL A 202 -36.68 31.61 45.55
CA VAL A 202 -37.52 30.87 46.51
C VAL A 202 -36.78 29.60 46.93
N THR A 203 -36.66 29.49 48.25
CA THR A 203 -36.17 28.40 49.09
C THR A 203 -37.14 27.21 49.16
N GLY A 204 -36.60 26.07 49.56
CA GLY A 204 -37.33 24.91 50.10
C GLY A 204 -37.57 23.81 49.07
N ASP A 205 -37.69 22.55 49.45
CA ASP A 205 -37.57 21.88 50.73
C ASP A 205 -37.38 20.38 50.40
N ALA A 206 -37.15 19.59 51.42
CA ALA A 206 -36.94 18.15 51.43
C ALA A 206 -37.91 17.31 50.57
N ALA A 207 -37.44 16.14 50.13
CA ALA A 207 -38.00 14.85 50.56
C ALA A 207 -37.37 13.66 49.81
N ALA A 208 -37.03 12.64 50.60
CA ALA A 208 -37.00 11.19 50.33
C ALA A 208 -36.07 10.64 49.23
#